data_AF-A0A2N1U7M9-F1
#
_entry.id   AF-A0A2N1U7M9-F1
#
_cell.length_a   1.000
_cell.length_b   1.000
_cell.length_c   1.000
_cell.angle_alpha   90.00
_cell.angle_beta   90.00
_cell.angle_gamma   90.00
#
_symmetry.space_group_name_H-M   'P 1'
#
loop_
_entity.id
_entity.type
_entity.pdbx_description
1 polymer ?
#
loop_
_entity_poly.entity_id
_entity_poly.type
_entity_poly.pdbx_seq_one_letter_code
_entity_poly.pdbx_strand_id
1 'polypeptide(L)'
;MASELAMLFCHSGCEVKIALIDNGHEWVSESVVRQISNSAALTATHRPGWFFAPLAFDLAIAVAPASLTQQLLQARLTSDPVLEFILQKSPTLWLLQEPAHIPEETDDCDPRLIFRPLPAQPQQLSTFFQKIFAECTAWLANRRKNAKKSFWLNYQIPEQLKIIANLRPAWLARFDHALRASGLSQSASLSDADLVIDAYDGPQLDANNRLVFAEPEPPAHPQLKADALHIVFVAPELPLESLATDEKRLLAQRQNNSLHVADRHGTRVIPDLTGQCCFARFSSQLVSHLNRTLSEREQQA
;
A
#
# COMPACT_ATOMS: atom_id res chain seq x y z
N MET A 1 -10.41 -20.53 -14.84
CA MET A 1 -10.43 -19.92 -13.49
C MET A 1 -10.11 -18.43 -13.56
N ALA A 2 -8.92 -18.00 -14.00
CA ALA A 2 -8.59 -16.57 -14.15
C ALA A 2 -9.46 -15.81 -15.19
N SER A 3 -10.00 -16.52 -16.19
CA SER A 3 -10.89 -15.95 -17.21
C SER A 3 -12.21 -15.42 -16.64
N GLU A 4 -12.76 -16.03 -15.59
CA GLU A 4 -14.00 -15.55 -14.94
C GLU A 4 -13.79 -14.18 -14.30
N LEU A 5 -12.72 -14.03 -13.52
CA LEU A 5 -12.37 -12.75 -12.91
C LEU A 5 -12.10 -11.67 -13.98
N ALA A 6 -11.34 -12.02 -15.02
CA ALA A 6 -11.06 -11.09 -16.12
C ALA A 6 -12.35 -10.67 -16.85
N MET A 7 -13.31 -11.59 -17.03
CA MET A 7 -14.62 -11.28 -17.59
C MET A 7 -15.45 -10.37 -16.67
N LEU A 8 -15.42 -10.54 -15.34
CA LEU A 8 -16.12 -9.63 -14.41
C LEU A 8 -15.66 -8.18 -14.63
N PHE A 9 -14.34 -7.94 -14.72
CA PHE A 9 -13.79 -6.61 -15.00
C PHE A 9 -14.14 -6.10 -16.40
N CYS A 10 -14.09 -6.97 -17.42
CA CYS A 10 -14.46 -6.58 -18.78
C CYS A 10 -15.93 -6.13 -18.85
N HIS A 11 -16.85 -6.87 -18.21
CA HIS A 11 -18.29 -6.52 -18.19
C HIS A 11 -18.59 -5.26 -17.36
N SER A 12 -17.75 -4.93 -16.38
CA SER A 12 -17.87 -3.67 -15.65
C SER A 12 -17.31 -2.46 -16.40
N GLY A 13 -16.89 -2.64 -17.66
CA GLY A 13 -16.32 -1.58 -18.50
C GLY A 13 -14.86 -1.24 -18.21
N CYS A 14 -14.13 -2.10 -17.48
CA CYS A 14 -12.69 -1.92 -17.31
C CYS A 14 -11.95 -2.39 -18.57
N GLU A 15 -10.89 -1.67 -18.94
CA GLU A 15 -9.92 -2.18 -19.91
C GLU A 15 -9.05 -3.24 -19.23
N VAL A 16 -9.11 -4.48 -19.73
CA VAL A 16 -8.36 -5.60 -19.19
C VAL A 16 -7.21 -5.94 -20.13
N LYS A 17 -5.98 -6.01 -19.60
CA LYS A 17 -4.81 -6.56 -20.29
C LYS A 17 -4.37 -7.83 -19.60
N ILE A 18 -3.90 -8.81 -20.38
CA ILE A 18 -3.54 -10.13 -19.88
C ILE A 18 -2.05 -10.35 -20.10
N ALA A 19 -1.36 -10.77 -19.05
CA ALA A 19 0.01 -11.24 -19.11
C ALA A 19 0.06 -12.71 -18.65
N LEU A 20 0.85 -13.53 -19.35
CA LEU A 20 1.02 -14.95 -19.05
C LEU A 20 2.45 -15.19 -18.56
N ILE A 21 2.55 -15.64 -17.32
CA ILE A 21 3.79 -16.00 -16.61
C ILE A 21 3.91 -17.53 -16.56
N ASP A 22 5.08 -18.05 -16.18
CA ASP A 22 5.30 -19.49 -15.90
C ASP A 22 4.86 -20.44 -17.04
N ASN A 23 5.13 -20.07 -18.29
CA ASN A 23 4.67 -20.79 -19.49
C ASN A 23 3.14 -20.90 -19.62
N GLY A 24 2.36 -20.00 -19.00
CA GLY A 24 0.90 -19.98 -19.08
C GLY A 24 0.32 -19.91 -20.51
N HIS A 25 1.13 -19.52 -21.50
CA HIS A 25 0.78 -19.56 -22.92
C HIS A 25 0.55 -20.98 -23.46
N GLU A 26 1.07 -22.02 -22.80
CA GLU A 26 0.81 -23.43 -23.14
C GLU A 26 -0.58 -23.90 -22.67
N TRP A 27 -1.14 -23.22 -21.66
CA TRP A 27 -2.36 -23.63 -20.95
C TRP A 27 -3.58 -22.80 -21.32
N VAL A 28 -3.38 -21.64 -21.96
CA VAL A 28 -4.44 -20.68 -22.30
C VAL A 28 -4.38 -20.39 -23.79
N SER A 29 -5.52 -20.57 -24.47
CA SER A 29 -5.63 -20.25 -25.90
C SER A 29 -5.57 -18.74 -26.15
N GLU A 30 -4.79 -18.33 -27.15
CA GLU A 30 -4.69 -16.93 -27.58
C GLU A 30 -6.04 -16.33 -27.99
N SER A 31 -6.94 -17.12 -28.57
CA SER A 31 -8.28 -16.66 -28.97
C SER A 31 -9.09 -16.19 -27.76
N VAL A 32 -9.02 -16.91 -26.64
CA VAL A 32 -9.69 -16.55 -25.38
C VAL A 32 -9.09 -15.27 -24.81
N VAL A 33 -7.76 -15.14 -24.82
CA VAL A 33 -7.08 -13.91 -24.37
C VAL A 33 -7.53 -12.70 -25.19
N ARG A 34 -7.57 -12.83 -26.52
CA ARG A 34 -8.00 -11.75 -27.42
C ARG A 34 -9.46 -11.40 -27.23
N GLN A 35 -10.33 -12.39 -27.01
CA GLN A 35 -11.75 -12.16 -26.76
C GLN A 35 -12.00 -11.36 -25.46
N ILE A 36 -11.20 -11.60 -24.42
CA ILE A 36 -11.36 -10.92 -23.12
C ILE A 36 -10.68 -9.54 -23.11
N SER A 37 -9.44 -9.46 -23.62
CA SER A 37 -8.60 -8.25 -23.48
C SER A 37 -8.61 -7.32 -24.69
N ASN A 38 -9.25 -7.74 -25.78
CA ASN A 38 -9.14 -7.11 -27.10
C ASN A 38 -7.69 -6.94 -27.60
N SER A 39 -6.75 -7.74 -27.07
CA SER A 39 -5.32 -7.63 -27.38
C SER A 39 -4.60 -8.98 -27.23
N ALA A 40 -3.38 -9.08 -27.76
CA ALA A 40 -2.52 -10.22 -27.48
C ALA A 40 -1.99 -10.17 -26.04
N ALA A 41 -1.71 -11.34 -25.48
CA ALA A 41 -1.10 -11.45 -24.15
C ALA A 41 0.34 -10.94 -24.17
N LEU A 42 0.78 -10.34 -23.06
CA LEU A 42 2.21 -10.21 -22.78
C LEU A 42 2.74 -11.56 -22.32
N THR A 43 3.83 -12.01 -22.91
CA THR A 43 4.57 -13.21 -22.47
C THR A 43 6.06 -12.87 -22.39
N ALA A 44 6.87 -13.78 -21.86
CA ALA A 44 8.32 -13.61 -21.86
C ALA A 44 8.92 -13.41 -23.27
N THR A 45 8.28 -13.95 -24.30
CA THR A 45 8.75 -13.93 -25.70
C THR A 45 7.97 -12.99 -26.61
N HIS A 46 6.80 -12.50 -26.20
CA HIS A 46 5.96 -11.64 -27.01
C HIS A 46 5.53 -10.37 -26.25
N ARG A 47 5.79 -9.21 -26.87
CA ARG A 47 5.42 -7.88 -26.34
C ARG A 47 4.31 -7.25 -27.18
N PRO A 48 3.06 -7.22 -26.69
CA PRO A 48 1.93 -6.61 -27.39
C PRO A 48 2.03 -5.07 -27.39
N GLY A 49 1.30 -4.39 -28.27
CA GLY A 49 1.40 -2.92 -28.43
C GLY A 49 1.18 -2.11 -27.14
N TRP A 50 0.33 -2.60 -26.23
CA TRP A 50 0.09 -1.96 -24.93
C TRP A 50 1.29 -2.04 -23.97
N PHE A 51 2.25 -2.94 -24.19
CA PHE A 51 3.51 -3.00 -23.44
C PHE A 51 4.31 -1.69 -23.57
N PHE A 52 4.26 -1.07 -24.75
CA PHE A 52 4.99 0.16 -25.06
C PHE A 52 4.21 1.43 -24.70
N ALA A 53 2.96 1.30 -24.25
CA ALA A 53 2.16 2.45 -23.87
C ALA A 53 2.74 3.15 -22.63
N PRO A 54 2.74 4.49 -22.56
CA PRO A 54 3.26 5.22 -21.40
C PRO A 54 2.34 5.06 -20.17
N LEU A 55 1.07 4.70 -20.38
CA LEU A 55 0.07 4.54 -19.33
C LEU A 55 0.48 3.50 -18.29
N ALA A 56 0.16 3.80 -17.04
CA ALA A 56 0.25 2.87 -15.92
C ALA A 56 -1.08 2.12 -15.75
N PHE A 57 -1.02 0.92 -15.18
CA PHE A 57 -2.22 0.18 -14.78
C PHE A 57 -2.70 0.69 -13.43
N ASP A 58 -4.02 0.83 -13.30
CA ASP A 58 -4.61 1.18 -12.01
C ASP A 58 -4.45 0.04 -10.98
N LEU A 59 -4.46 -1.21 -11.44
CA LEU A 59 -4.42 -2.43 -10.63
C LEU A 59 -3.83 -3.60 -11.43
N ALA A 60 -3.09 -4.48 -10.77
CA ALA A 60 -2.69 -5.77 -11.30
C ALA A 60 -3.11 -6.91 -10.36
N ILE A 61 -3.54 -8.03 -10.94
CA ILE A 61 -3.94 -9.24 -10.22
C ILE A 61 -3.25 -10.44 -10.89
N ALA A 62 -2.50 -11.23 -10.13
CA ALA A 62 -2.02 -12.53 -10.55
C ALA A 62 -2.87 -13.63 -9.89
N VAL A 63 -3.24 -14.64 -10.67
CA VAL A 63 -4.07 -15.75 -10.21
C VAL A 63 -3.26 -17.04 -10.30
N ALA A 64 -3.07 -17.69 -9.16
CA ALA A 64 -2.30 -18.91 -8.97
C ALA A 64 -0.92 -18.89 -9.68
N PRO A 65 -0.06 -17.89 -9.43
CA PRO A 65 1.32 -17.93 -9.93
C PRO A 65 2.05 -19.17 -9.38
N ALA A 66 3.04 -19.70 -10.10
CA ALA A 66 3.81 -20.84 -9.63
C ALA A 66 4.57 -20.52 -8.33
N SER A 67 4.77 -21.52 -7.47
CA SER A 67 5.39 -21.34 -6.15
C SER A 67 6.79 -20.72 -6.23
N LEU A 68 7.58 -21.07 -7.26
CA LEU A 68 8.89 -20.46 -7.50
C LEU A 68 8.79 -18.96 -7.78
N THR A 69 7.86 -18.56 -8.64
CA THR A 69 7.60 -17.15 -8.95
C THR A 69 7.22 -16.36 -7.70
N GLN A 70 6.47 -16.97 -6.78
CA GLN A 70 6.12 -16.34 -5.51
C GLN A 70 7.32 -16.15 -4.58
N GLN A 71 8.17 -17.16 -4.43
CA GLN A 71 9.41 -17.05 -3.65
C GLN A 71 10.33 -15.97 -4.22
N LEU A 72 10.45 -15.89 -5.54
CA LEU A 72 11.25 -14.87 -6.21
C LEU A 72 10.67 -13.46 -6.05
N LEU A 73 9.34 -13.31 -6.08
CA LEU A 73 8.67 -12.04 -5.81
C LEU A 73 8.92 -11.57 -4.36
N GLN A 74 8.82 -12.49 -3.40
CA GLN A 74 9.09 -12.20 -1.98
C GLN A 74 10.55 -11.81 -1.75
N ALA A 75 11.48 -12.54 -2.34
CA ALA A 75 12.91 -12.26 -2.25
C ALA A 75 13.35 -11.05 -3.09
N ARG A 76 12.45 -10.46 -3.89
CA ARG A 76 12.75 -9.42 -4.90
C ARG A 76 13.85 -9.85 -5.89
N LEU A 77 13.92 -11.15 -6.17
CA LEU A 77 14.88 -11.79 -7.06
C LEU A 77 14.26 -12.21 -8.40
N THR A 78 13.07 -11.69 -8.72
CA THR A 78 12.43 -12.02 -10.00
C THR A 78 13.26 -11.48 -11.17
N SER A 79 13.65 -12.37 -12.07
CA SER A 79 14.22 -12.03 -13.39
C SER A 79 13.21 -12.27 -14.52
N ASP A 80 11.93 -12.50 -14.18
CA ASP A 80 10.88 -12.62 -15.19
C ASP A 80 10.53 -11.21 -15.72
N PRO A 81 10.78 -10.93 -17.02
CA PRO A 81 10.55 -9.62 -17.60
C PRO A 81 9.07 -9.20 -17.58
N VAL A 82 8.14 -10.16 -17.54
CA VAL A 82 6.71 -9.91 -17.42
C VAL A 82 6.39 -9.36 -16.04
N LEU A 83 6.90 -10.01 -14.98
CA LEU A 83 6.66 -9.59 -13.60
C LEU A 83 7.33 -8.25 -13.30
N GLU A 84 8.57 -8.06 -13.75
CA GLU A 84 9.26 -6.77 -13.61
C GLU A 84 8.45 -5.63 -14.24
N PHE A 85 7.94 -5.86 -15.45
CA PHE A 85 7.09 -4.89 -16.14
C PHE A 85 5.80 -4.60 -15.36
N ILE A 86 5.10 -5.63 -14.85
CA ILE A 86 3.88 -5.44 -14.07
C ILE A 86 4.14 -4.66 -12.78
N LEU A 87 5.22 -4.99 -12.07
CA LEU A 87 5.63 -4.31 -10.83
C LEU A 87 6.07 -2.86 -11.06
N GLN A 88 6.55 -2.53 -12.26
CA GLN A 88 6.86 -1.15 -12.65
C GLN A 88 5.62 -0.37 -13.07
N LYS A 89 4.67 -1.02 -13.75
CA LYS A 89 3.50 -0.37 -14.35
C LYS A 89 2.28 -0.32 -13.46
N SER A 90 2.23 -1.08 -12.37
CA SER A 90 1.10 -1.11 -11.46
C SER A 90 1.50 -0.69 -10.03
N PRO A 91 0.68 0.10 -9.32
CA PRO A 91 0.98 0.50 -7.95
C PRO A 91 0.96 -0.66 -6.95
N THR A 92 0.20 -1.71 -7.24
CA THR A 92 0.01 -2.90 -6.39
C THR A 92 -0.22 -4.14 -7.24
N LEU A 93 0.26 -5.30 -6.76
CA LEU A 93 0.01 -6.61 -7.33
C LEU A 93 -0.75 -7.48 -6.32
N TRP A 94 -2.00 -7.83 -6.64
CA TRP A 94 -2.81 -8.74 -5.85
C TRP A 94 -2.50 -10.18 -6.28
N LEU A 95 -2.05 -11.00 -5.33
CA LEU A 95 -1.64 -12.38 -5.56
C LEU A 95 -2.72 -13.31 -4.99
N LEU A 96 -3.55 -13.87 -5.86
CA LEU A 96 -4.55 -14.87 -5.48
C LEU A 96 -3.88 -16.24 -5.56
N GLN A 97 -3.61 -16.90 -4.43
CA GLN A 97 -2.79 -18.12 -4.43
C GLN A 97 -3.22 -19.12 -3.37
N GLU A 98 -2.76 -20.37 -3.49
CA GLU A 98 -3.05 -21.40 -2.49
C GLU A 98 -2.53 -21.01 -1.10
N PRO A 99 -3.27 -21.35 -0.02
CA PRO A 99 -2.89 -20.97 1.35
C PRO A 99 -1.48 -21.42 1.75
N ALA A 100 -1.03 -22.58 1.29
CA ALA A 100 0.29 -23.14 1.60
C ALA A 100 1.47 -22.30 1.10
N HIS A 101 1.22 -21.40 0.14
CA HIS A 101 2.26 -20.56 -0.43
C HIS A 101 2.18 -19.09 0.04
N ILE A 102 1.24 -18.77 0.93
CA ILE A 102 1.21 -17.45 1.59
C ILE A 102 2.46 -17.34 2.48
N PRO A 103 3.30 -16.31 2.28
CA PRO A 103 4.48 -16.14 3.09
C PRO A 103 4.12 -15.96 4.56
N GLU A 104 4.98 -16.50 5.41
CA GLU A 104 4.94 -16.22 6.84
C GLU A 104 5.13 -14.71 7.08
N GLU A 105 4.59 -14.24 8.21
CA GLU A 105 4.72 -12.85 8.62
C GLU A 105 6.20 -12.54 8.89
N THR A 106 6.79 -11.72 8.03
CA THR A 106 8.21 -11.36 8.07
C THR A 106 8.40 -9.86 7.88
N ASP A 107 9.46 -9.31 8.46
CA ASP A 107 9.69 -7.86 8.56
C ASP A 107 9.93 -7.16 7.20
N ASP A 108 10.08 -7.88 6.07
CA ASP A 108 10.46 -7.31 4.75
C ASP A 108 9.41 -7.48 3.64
N CYS A 109 8.14 -7.63 4.00
CA CYS A 109 7.05 -7.70 3.04
C CYS A 109 7.01 -6.45 2.12
N ASP A 110 7.07 -6.63 0.80
CA ASP A 110 6.93 -5.54 -0.18
C ASP A 110 5.50 -4.98 -0.10
N PRO A 111 5.32 -3.67 0.20
CA PRO A 111 3.99 -3.05 0.36
C PRO A 111 3.15 -3.06 -0.93
N ARG A 112 3.74 -3.37 -2.09
CA ARG A 112 3.03 -3.56 -3.36
C ARG A 112 2.28 -4.88 -3.42
N LEU A 113 2.70 -5.89 -2.68
CA LEU A 113 2.16 -7.23 -2.77
C LEU A 113 0.99 -7.39 -1.81
N ILE A 114 -0.15 -7.85 -2.32
CA ILE A 114 -1.36 -8.10 -1.54
C ILE A 114 -1.77 -9.54 -1.76
N PHE A 115 -1.56 -10.39 -0.75
CA PHE A 115 -1.87 -11.82 -0.86
C PHE A 115 -3.33 -12.09 -0.51
N ARG A 116 -3.96 -13.01 -1.24
CA ARG A 116 -5.30 -13.51 -0.99
C ARG A 116 -5.34 -15.03 -1.15
N PRO A 117 -5.72 -15.79 -0.11
CA PRO A 117 -5.84 -17.23 -0.22
C PRO A 117 -6.98 -17.60 -1.17
N LEU A 118 -6.68 -18.46 -2.15
CA LEU A 118 -7.69 -19.14 -2.95
C LEU A 118 -8.46 -20.12 -2.06
N PRO A 119 -9.78 -20.28 -2.27
CA PRO A 119 -10.56 -21.27 -1.55
C PRO A 119 -10.10 -22.69 -1.91
N ALA A 120 -10.04 -23.57 -0.92
CA ALA A 120 -9.66 -24.97 -1.12
C ALA A 120 -10.71 -25.77 -1.91
N GLN A 121 -11.98 -25.34 -1.86
CA GLN A 121 -13.08 -26.02 -2.55
C GLN A 121 -13.39 -25.33 -3.89
N PRO A 122 -13.34 -26.04 -5.03
CA PRO A 122 -13.61 -25.46 -6.36
C PRO A 122 -14.96 -24.77 -6.48
N GLN A 123 -15.97 -25.25 -5.75
CA GLN A 123 -17.34 -24.74 -5.76
C GLN A 123 -17.44 -23.29 -5.25
N GLN A 124 -16.45 -22.85 -4.46
CA GLN A 124 -16.40 -21.51 -3.86
C GLN A 124 -15.62 -20.50 -4.72
N LEU A 125 -15.04 -20.92 -5.85
CA LEU A 125 -14.20 -20.05 -6.67
C LEU A 125 -15.00 -18.89 -7.28
N SER A 126 -16.22 -19.14 -7.76
CA SER A 126 -17.04 -18.09 -8.37
C SER A 126 -17.42 -17.00 -7.36
N THR A 127 -17.90 -17.39 -6.17
CA THR A 127 -18.22 -16.44 -5.10
C THR A 127 -16.97 -15.72 -4.58
N PHE A 128 -15.83 -16.40 -4.54
CA PHE A 128 -14.55 -15.79 -4.23
C PHE A 128 -14.15 -14.73 -5.27
N PHE A 129 -14.24 -15.01 -6.57
CA PHE A 129 -13.90 -14.04 -7.61
C PHE A 129 -14.86 -12.85 -7.62
N GLN A 130 -16.14 -13.04 -7.34
CA GLN A 130 -17.09 -11.94 -7.14
C GLN A 130 -16.68 -11.06 -5.96
N LYS A 131 -16.23 -11.67 -4.85
CA LYS A 131 -15.71 -10.93 -3.69
C LYS A 131 -14.43 -10.15 -4.05
N ILE A 132 -13.47 -10.77 -4.73
CA ILE A 132 -12.24 -10.09 -5.18
C ILE A 132 -12.58 -8.94 -6.11
N PHE A 133 -13.48 -9.13 -7.07
CA PHE A 133 -13.96 -8.07 -7.96
C PHE A 133 -14.57 -6.90 -7.17
N ALA A 134 -15.44 -7.18 -6.18
CA ALA A 134 -16.02 -6.13 -5.32
C ALA A 134 -14.96 -5.38 -4.50
N GLU A 135 -13.99 -6.09 -3.91
CA GLU A 135 -12.88 -5.47 -3.16
C GLU A 135 -12.03 -4.58 -4.07
N CYS A 136 -11.64 -5.07 -5.24
CA CYS A 136 -10.81 -4.34 -6.19
C CYS A 136 -11.53 -3.11 -6.76
N THR A 137 -12.82 -3.22 -7.10
CA THR A 137 -13.60 -2.08 -7.60
C THR A 137 -13.81 -1.01 -6.52
N ALA A 138 -14.07 -1.40 -5.27
CA ALA A 138 -14.11 -0.49 -4.14
C ALA A 138 -12.76 0.20 -3.90
N TRP A 139 -11.66 -0.55 -4.01
CA TRP A 139 -10.31 -0.01 -3.91
C TRP A 139 -10.00 1.00 -5.03
N LEU A 140 -10.34 0.68 -6.29
CA LEU A 140 -10.19 1.58 -7.44
C LEU A 140 -11.02 2.86 -7.29
N ALA A 141 -12.28 2.74 -6.85
CA ALA A 141 -13.13 3.89 -6.59
C ALA A 141 -12.56 4.81 -5.50
N ASN A 142 -12.07 4.22 -4.40
CA ASN A 142 -11.42 4.96 -3.33
C ASN A 142 -10.14 5.65 -3.83
N ARG A 143 -9.30 4.95 -4.58
CA ARG A 143 -8.07 5.52 -5.17
C ARG A 143 -8.36 6.74 -6.04
N ARG A 144 -9.42 6.69 -6.86
CA ARG A 144 -9.87 7.84 -7.67
C ARG A 144 -10.36 9.00 -6.81
N LYS A 145 -11.14 8.74 -5.75
CA LYS A 145 -11.58 9.76 -4.79
C LYS A 145 -10.39 10.42 -4.09
N ASN A 146 -9.35 9.65 -3.79
CA ASN A 146 -8.15 10.12 -3.10
C ASN A 146 -7.17 10.89 -3.98
N ALA A 147 -7.30 10.85 -5.31
CA ALA A 147 -6.39 11.55 -6.21
C ALA A 147 -6.33 13.07 -5.97
N LYS A 148 -7.37 13.64 -5.34
CA LYS A 148 -7.45 15.05 -4.94
C LYS A 148 -6.81 15.34 -3.58
N LYS A 149 -6.40 14.31 -2.84
CA LYS A 149 -5.81 14.43 -1.52
C LYS A 149 -4.30 14.34 -1.58
N SER A 150 -3.66 15.05 -0.68
CA SER A 150 -2.21 15.09 -0.61
C SER A 150 -1.66 14.77 0.77
N PHE A 151 -0.43 14.28 0.81
CA PHE A 151 0.31 14.03 2.05
C PHE A 151 1.65 14.76 2.05
N TRP A 152 2.07 15.22 3.22
CA TRP A 152 3.41 15.73 3.51
C TRP A 152 4.11 14.75 4.44
N LEU A 153 5.22 14.16 3.98
CA LEU A 153 6.03 13.23 4.77
C LEU A 153 7.36 13.87 5.11
N ASN A 154 7.50 14.22 6.39
CA ASN A 154 8.66 14.86 6.97
C ASN A 154 9.50 13.84 7.73
N TYR A 155 10.72 13.60 7.26
CA TYR A 155 11.72 12.82 7.99
C TYR A 155 12.99 13.65 8.10
N GLN A 156 13.19 14.23 9.27
CA GLN A 156 14.34 15.08 9.57
C GLN A 156 15.05 14.56 10.82
N ILE A 157 16.27 14.05 10.62
CA ILE A 157 17.17 13.70 11.71
C ILE A 157 17.76 15.00 12.27
N PRO A 158 17.84 15.18 13.60
CA PRO A 158 18.53 16.31 14.22
C PRO A 158 19.94 16.48 13.65
N GLU A 159 20.33 17.72 13.32
CA GLU A 159 21.60 18.02 12.64
C GLU A 159 22.81 17.37 13.34
N GLN A 160 22.79 17.35 14.67
CA GLN A 160 23.85 16.79 15.49
C GLN A 160 24.00 15.26 15.33
N LEU A 161 22.94 14.56 14.93
CA LEU A 161 22.92 13.11 14.76
C LEU A 161 23.12 12.67 13.30
N LYS A 162 23.03 13.59 12.34
CA LYS A 162 23.22 13.28 10.91
C LYS A 162 24.59 12.68 10.60
N ILE A 163 25.62 13.03 11.37
CA ILE A 163 26.98 12.50 11.18
C ILE A 163 27.03 10.98 11.40
N ILE A 164 26.15 10.46 12.27
CA ILE A 164 26.17 9.06 12.74
C ILE A 164 25.07 8.24 12.05
N ALA A 165 23.93 8.84 11.73
CA ALA A 165 22.76 8.14 11.19
C ALA A 165 22.15 8.87 9.99
N ASN A 166 22.92 9.13 8.92
CA ASN A 166 22.43 9.87 7.74
C ASN A 166 21.55 9.04 6.77
N LEU A 167 21.31 7.77 7.06
CA LEU A 167 20.56 6.90 6.15
C LEU A 167 19.07 6.97 6.45
N ARG A 168 18.28 7.21 5.40
CA ARG A 168 16.82 7.05 5.49
C ARG A 168 16.49 5.58 5.75
N PRO A 169 15.64 5.27 6.73
CA PRO A 169 15.30 3.89 7.05
C PRO A 169 14.40 3.29 5.97
N ALA A 170 14.57 2.00 5.69
CA ALA A 170 13.85 1.29 4.63
C ALA A 170 12.32 1.32 4.81
N TRP A 171 11.84 1.33 6.05
CA TRP A 171 10.40 1.39 6.35
C TRP A 171 9.75 2.68 5.83
N LEU A 172 10.49 3.78 5.77
CA LEU A 172 9.96 5.07 5.32
C LEU A 172 9.60 5.02 3.83
N ALA A 173 10.45 4.38 3.02
CA ALA A 173 10.17 4.14 1.61
C ALA A 173 8.96 3.22 1.44
N ARG A 174 8.81 2.20 2.31
CA ARG A 174 7.63 1.33 2.30
C ARG A 174 6.34 2.11 2.61
N PHE A 175 6.38 3.03 3.57
CA PHE A 175 5.23 3.84 3.94
C PHE A 175 4.87 4.88 2.87
N ASP A 176 5.85 5.61 2.32
CA ASP A 176 5.64 6.53 1.18
C ASP A 176 4.99 5.80 0.00
N HIS A 177 5.49 4.60 -0.33
CA HIS A 177 4.91 3.78 -1.38
C HIS A 177 3.47 3.38 -1.08
N ALA A 178 3.18 2.93 0.15
CA ALA A 178 1.82 2.56 0.57
C ALA A 178 0.81 3.73 0.48
N LEU A 179 1.23 4.95 0.81
CA LEU A 179 0.42 6.16 0.70
C LEU A 179 0.10 6.47 -0.77
N ARG A 180 1.10 6.44 -1.65
CA ARG A 180 0.93 6.62 -3.10
C ARG A 180 0.08 5.52 -3.72
N ALA A 181 0.26 4.27 -3.29
CA ALA A 181 -0.56 3.14 -3.70
C ALA A 181 -2.03 3.30 -3.28
N SER A 182 -2.31 4.03 -2.21
CA SER A 182 -3.67 4.36 -1.78
C SER A 182 -4.30 5.54 -2.55
N GLY A 183 -3.55 6.15 -3.47
CA GLY A 183 -4.01 7.23 -4.36
C GLY A 183 -3.71 8.64 -3.86
N LEU A 184 -2.94 8.80 -2.78
CA LEU A 184 -2.55 10.10 -2.27
C LEU A 184 -1.36 10.66 -3.10
N SER A 185 -1.37 11.97 -3.36
CA SER A 185 -0.25 12.67 -3.99
C SER A 185 0.67 13.29 -2.93
N GLN A 186 1.96 13.43 -3.25
CA GLN A 186 2.85 14.16 -2.35
C GLN A 186 2.58 15.66 -2.48
N SER A 187 2.34 16.34 -1.36
CA SER A 187 2.15 17.78 -1.32
C SER A 187 3.46 18.53 -1.57
N ALA A 188 3.37 19.68 -2.25
CA ALA A 188 4.50 20.58 -2.44
C ALA A 188 4.79 21.42 -1.18
N SER A 189 3.79 21.61 -0.32
CA SER A 189 3.89 22.41 0.90
C SER A 189 3.21 21.73 2.08
N LEU A 190 3.66 22.06 3.30
CA LEU A 190 3.04 21.61 4.54
C LEU A 190 1.60 22.13 4.68
N SER A 191 1.36 23.37 4.27
CA SER A 191 0.08 24.07 4.46
C SER A 191 -1.05 23.54 3.58
N ASP A 192 -0.73 22.88 2.46
CA ASP A 192 -1.74 22.37 1.52
C ASP A 192 -2.09 20.90 1.77
N ALA A 193 -1.31 20.20 2.59
CA ALA A 193 -1.44 18.77 2.83
C ALA A 193 -2.72 18.41 3.60
N ASP A 194 -3.42 17.37 3.17
CA ASP A 194 -4.55 16.78 3.90
C ASP A 194 -4.07 15.83 5.01
N LEU A 195 -2.88 15.26 4.81
CA LEU A 195 -2.22 14.36 5.73
C LEU A 195 -0.80 14.85 5.99
N VAL A 196 -0.46 15.12 7.24
CA VAL A 196 0.89 15.54 7.65
C VAL A 196 1.50 14.44 8.49
N ILE A 197 2.71 14.01 8.14
CA ILE A 197 3.41 12.90 8.78
C ILE A 197 4.77 13.38 9.23
N ASP A 198 5.00 13.40 10.54
CA ASP A 198 6.33 13.52 11.13
C ASP A 198 6.85 12.12 11.44
N ALA A 199 7.80 11.66 10.63
CA ALA A 199 8.24 10.27 10.58
C ALA A 199 9.50 9.98 11.41
N TYR A 200 10.11 10.99 12.03
CA TYR A 200 11.31 10.78 12.84
C TYR A 200 10.94 10.29 14.23
N ASP A 201 11.27 9.04 14.53
CA ASP A 201 11.04 8.36 15.81
C ASP A 201 12.35 8.06 16.58
N GLY A 202 13.45 8.70 16.19
CA GLY A 202 14.76 8.50 16.79
C GLY A 202 15.02 9.39 18.02
N PRO A 203 16.16 9.18 18.71
CA PRO A 203 16.56 10.00 19.84
C PRO A 203 16.94 11.42 19.40
N GLN A 204 17.03 12.33 20.35
CA GLN A 204 17.56 13.69 20.21
C GLN A 204 18.66 13.92 21.24
N LEU A 205 19.40 15.02 21.12
CA LEU A 205 20.36 15.43 22.15
C LEU A 205 19.69 16.41 23.11
N ASP A 206 19.79 16.12 24.41
CA ASP A 206 19.43 17.08 25.45
C ASP A 206 20.49 18.21 25.56
N ALA A 207 20.25 19.16 26.46
CA ALA A 207 21.19 20.25 26.74
C ALA A 207 22.58 19.79 27.21
N ASN A 208 22.71 18.53 27.65
CA ASN A 208 23.95 17.91 28.11
C ASN A 208 24.59 16.99 27.05
N ASN A 209 24.14 17.03 25.80
CA ASN A 209 24.57 16.15 24.71
C ASN A 209 24.34 14.65 24.99
N ARG A 210 23.30 14.31 25.76
CA ARG A 210 22.89 12.92 25.98
C ARG A 210 21.77 12.55 25.02
N LEU A 211 21.81 11.32 24.52
CA LEU A 211 20.72 10.76 23.72
C LEU A 211 19.50 10.56 24.62
N VAL A 212 18.40 11.23 24.28
CA VAL A 212 17.12 11.15 24.96
C VAL A 212 16.00 10.99 23.95
N PHE A 213 14.93 10.28 24.32
CA PHE A 213 13.69 10.25 23.56
C PHE A 213 12.77 11.30 24.17
N ALA A 214 12.38 12.28 23.35
CA ALA A 214 11.53 13.37 23.78
C ALA A 214 10.09 13.12 23.36
N GLU A 215 9.14 13.53 24.19
CA GLU A 215 7.74 13.53 23.82
C GLU A 215 7.53 14.45 22.61
N PRO A 216 6.73 14.01 21.62
CA PRO A 216 6.49 14.82 20.44
C PRO A 216 5.71 16.09 20.80
N GLU A 217 6.27 17.24 20.46
CA GLU A 217 5.59 18.52 20.65
C GLU A 217 4.29 18.57 19.82
N PRO A 218 3.22 19.18 20.34
CA PRO A 218 2.03 19.44 19.53
C PRO A 218 2.41 20.35 18.36
N PRO A 219 1.85 20.13 17.16
CA PRO A 219 2.16 20.96 16.01
C PRO A 219 1.85 22.42 16.32
N ALA A 220 2.76 23.32 15.98
CA ALA A 220 2.46 24.75 16.03
C ALA A 220 1.32 25.01 15.02
N HIS A 221 0.12 25.27 15.54
CA HIS A 221 -1.12 25.37 14.78
C HIS A 221 -1.16 26.35 13.58
N PRO A 222 -0.34 27.41 13.42
CA PRO A 222 -0.52 28.31 12.28
C PRO A 222 -0.06 27.77 10.92
N GLN A 223 0.62 26.62 10.84
CA GLN A 223 1.21 26.14 9.57
C GLN A 223 0.41 25.05 8.85
N LEU A 224 -0.56 24.44 9.54
CA LEU A 224 -1.33 23.31 9.02
C LEU A 224 -2.65 23.78 8.41
N LYS A 225 -3.07 23.10 7.34
CA LYS A 225 -4.45 23.17 6.87
C LYS A 225 -5.38 22.88 8.05
N ALA A 226 -6.44 23.67 8.22
CA ALA A 226 -7.32 23.62 9.40
C ALA A 226 -7.82 22.21 9.77
N ASP A 227 -7.92 21.32 8.78
CA ASP A 227 -8.41 19.95 8.93
C ASP A 227 -7.45 18.86 8.47
N ALA A 228 -6.16 19.20 8.39
CA ALA A 228 -5.14 18.18 8.16
C ALA A 228 -5.16 17.14 9.28
N LEU A 229 -5.08 15.87 8.90
CA LEU A 229 -4.79 14.79 9.83
C LEU A 229 -3.28 14.73 10.04
N HIS A 230 -2.85 14.87 11.29
CA HIS A 230 -1.46 14.84 11.71
C HIS A 230 -1.10 13.47 12.30
N ILE A 231 -0.01 12.89 11.83
CA ILE A 231 0.53 11.62 12.30
C ILE A 231 1.95 11.89 12.79
N VAL A 232 2.23 11.51 14.03
CA VAL A 232 3.57 11.60 14.59
C VAL A 232 4.07 10.20 14.89
N PHE A 233 5.19 9.83 14.29
CA PHE A 233 5.90 8.62 14.63
C PHE A 233 6.65 8.83 15.95
N VAL A 234 6.47 7.89 16.87
CA VAL A 234 6.98 7.96 18.23
C VAL A 234 7.91 6.79 18.48
N ALA A 235 9.00 7.07 19.20
CA ALA A 235 9.97 6.07 19.61
C ALA A 235 9.33 4.95 20.46
N PRO A 236 9.77 3.69 20.32
CA PRO A 236 9.27 2.57 21.14
C PRO A 236 9.53 2.74 22.65
N GLU A 237 10.51 3.56 23.03
CA GLU A 237 10.88 3.85 24.42
C GLU A 237 9.87 4.75 25.15
N LEU A 238 8.95 5.40 24.42
CA LEU A 238 7.92 6.25 25.01
C LEU A 238 6.59 5.48 25.16
N PRO A 239 5.94 5.52 26.34
CA PRO A 239 4.66 4.84 26.54
C PRO A 239 3.55 5.58 25.79
N LEU A 240 3.00 4.94 24.74
CA LEU A 240 2.00 5.56 23.84
C LEU A 240 0.76 6.08 24.59
N GLU A 241 0.37 5.39 25.67
CA GLU A 241 -0.82 5.69 26.48
C GLU A 241 -0.70 7.00 27.28
N SER A 242 0.53 7.45 27.57
CA SER A 242 0.75 8.70 28.31
C SER A 242 0.85 9.93 27.41
N LEU A 243 0.84 9.75 26.09
CA LEU A 243 1.05 10.82 25.14
C LEU A 243 -0.28 11.42 24.66
N ALA A 244 -0.29 12.73 24.47
CA ALA A 244 -1.49 13.45 24.08
C ALA A 244 -1.88 13.18 22.61
N THR A 245 -3.08 12.62 22.42
CA THR A 245 -3.77 12.50 21.13
C THR A 245 -4.96 13.46 21.06
N ASP A 246 -5.46 13.74 19.86
CA ASP A 246 -6.69 14.50 19.66
C ASP A 246 -7.48 13.98 18.43
N GLU A 247 -8.52 14.69 17.99
CA GLU A 247 -9.33 14.27 16.83
C GLU A 247 -8.56 14.28 15.50
N LYS A 248 -7.52 15.10 15.40
CA LYS A 248 -6.71 15.34 14.21
C LYS A 248 -5.27 14.89 14.40
N ARG A 249 -4.88 14.37 15.57
CA ARG A 249 -3.53 13.91 15.88
C ARG A 249 -3.52 12.43 16.26
N LEU A 250 -2.85 11.65 15.42
CA LEU A 250 -2.57 10.23 15.64
C LEU A 250 -1.10 10.05 16.02
N LEU A 251 -0.83 9.15 16.97
CA LEU A 251 0.53 8.74 17.31
C LEU A 251 0.75 7.33 16.79
N ALA A 252 1.86 7.12 16.07
CA ALA A 252 2.20 5.84 15.49
C ALA A 252 3.54 5.36 16.05
N GLN A 253 3.59 4.17 16.63
CA GLN A 253 4.81 3.56 17.14
C GLN A 253 5.07 2.26 16.41
N ARG A 254 6.26 2.16 15.83
CA ARG A 254 6.69 0.96 15.13
C ARG A 254 7.10 -0.09 16.15
N GLN A 255 6.58 -1.29 15.97
CA GLN A 255 7.00 -2.50 16.66
C GLN A 255 7.41 -3.52 15.60
N ASN A 256 8.12 -4.58 15.99
CA ASN A 256 8.46 -5.64 15.03
C ASN A 256 7.17 -6.22 14.42
N ASN A 257 7.11 -6.30 13.10
CA ASN A 257 5.94 -6.77 12.33
C ASN A 257 4.60 -6.10 12.66
N SER A 258 4.57 -4.90 13.26
CA SER A 258 3.31 -4.21 13.57
C SER A 258 3.46 -2.71 13.77
N LEU A 259 2.34 -2.01 13.63
CA LEU A 259 2.23 -0.58 13.93
C LEU A 259 1.18 -0.39 15.02
N HIS A 260 1.59 0.20 16.14
CA HIS A 260 0.69 0.59 17.22
C HIS A 260 0.26 2.03 16.98
N VAL A 261 -1.04 2.26 16.82
CA VAL A 261 -1.58 3.58 16.51
C VAL A 261 -2.51 4.02 17.64
N ALA A 262 -2.19 5.10 18.32
CA ALA A 262 -3.06 5.75 19.30
C ALA A 262 -3.84 6.89 18.64
N ASP A 263 -5.15 6.87 18.88
CA ASP A 263 -6.07 7.98 18.62
C ASP A 263 -6.77 8.40 19.93
N ARG A 264 -7.73 9.33 19.86
CA ARG A 264 -8.53 9.75 21.03
C ARG A 264 -9.34 8.63 21.70
N HIS A 265 -9.56 7.51 21.00
CA HIS A 265 -10.36 6.38 21.46
C HIS A 265 -9.49 5.23 22.00
N GLY A 266 -8.17 5.39 21.97
CA GLY A 266 -7.20 4.44 22.50
C GLY A 266 -6.23 3.91 21.44
N THR A 267 -5.46 2.90 21.84
CA THR A 267 -4.43 2.29 21.00
C THR A 267 -4.96 1.08 20.24
N ARG A 268 -4.62 1.00 18.95
CA ARG A 268 -4.94 -0.13 18.07
C ARG A 268 -3.67 -0.71 17.49
N VAL A 269 -3.61 -2.03 17.39
CA VAL A 269 -2.50 -2.74 16.77
C VAL A 269 -2.85 -3.06 15.32
N ILE A 270 -1.96 -2.68 14.41
CA ILE A 270 -2.03 -3.00 12.98
C ILE A 270 -0.88 -3.96 12.68
N PRO A 271 -1.11 -5.29 12.74
CA PRO A 271 -0.07 -6.25 12.44
C PRO A 271 0.16 -6.36 10.93
N ASP A 272 1.37 -6.76 10.56
CA ASP A 272 1.63 -7.42 9.28
C ASP A 272 0.77 -8.68 9.24
N LEU A 273 0.03 -8.91 8.16
CA LEU A 273 -0.90 -10.04 8.06
C LEU A 273 -0.78 -10.66 6.68
N THR A 274 -0.55 -11.98 6.61
CA THR A 274 -0.52 -12.73 5.33
C THR A 274 0.39 -12.10 4.28
N GLY A 275 1.58 -11.65 4.68
CA GLY A 275 2.51 -10.97 3.76
C GLY A 275 2.13 -9.54 3.36
N GLN A 276 1.03 -8.98 3.89
CA GLN A 276 0.68 -7.57 3.71
C GLN A 276 1.27 -6.74 4.85
N CYS A 277 2.14 -5.80 4.50
CA CYS A 277 2.77 -4.88 5.43
C CYS A 277 1.74 -3.98 6.17
N CYS A 278 1.96 -3.75 7.47
CA CYS A 278 1.17 -2.88 8.34
C CYS A 278 1.03 -1.47 7.77
N PHE A 279 2.03 -0.93 7.08
CA PHE A 279 1.95 0.38 6.42
C PHE A 279 0.90 0.43 5.31
N ALA A 280 0.70 -0.65 4.54
CA ALA A 280 -0.36 -0.71 3.52
C ALA A 280 -1.75 -0.70 4.17
N ARG A 281 -1.92 -1.44 5.27
CA ARG A 281 -3.16 -1.46 6.05
C ARG A 281 -3.43 -0.12 6.71
N PHE A 282 -2.40 0.49 7.29
CA PHE A 282 -2.48 1.80 7.92
C PHE A 282 -2.87 2.87 6.90
N SER A 283 -2.21 2.94 5.74
CA SER A 283 -2.57 3.87 4.65
C SER A 283 -4.03 3.73 4.21
N SER A 284 -4.56 2.50 4.14
CA SER A 284 -5.98 2.25 3.85
C SER A 284 -6.92 2.81 4.94
N GLN A 285 -6.55 2.68 6.22
CA GLN A 285 -7.31 3.25 7.33
C GLN A 285 -7.27 4.78 7.32
N LEU A 286 -6.11 5.38 7.07
CA LEU A 286 -5.94 6.83 6.97
C LEU A 286 -6.81 7.42 5.86
N VAL A 287 -6.78 6.79 4.67
CA VAL A 287 -7.62 7.18 3.55
C VAL A 287 -9.11 7.10 3.90
N SER A 288 -9.52 6.06 4.61
CA SER A 288 -10.91 5.88 5.05
C SER A 288 -11.33 7.00 6.01
N HIS A 289 -10.44 7.37 6.94
CA HIS A 289 -10.64 8.49 7.84
C HIS A 289 -10.81 9.82 7.07
N LEU A 290 -9.88 10.12 6.16
CA LEU A 290 -9.94 11.30 5.29
C LEU A 290 -11.18 11.34 4.39
N ASN A 291 -11.76 10.18 4.05
CA ASN A 291 -12.97 10.11 3.22
C ASN A 291 -14.26 10.37 4.01
N ARG A 292 -14.29 10.01 5.29
CA ARG A 292 -15.45 10.24 6.18
C ARG A 292 -15.59 11.72 6.53
N THR A 293 -14.49 12.37 6.89
CA THR A 293 -14.46 13.80 7.25
C THR A 293 -14.89 14.73 6.12
N LEU A 294 -14.78 14.30 4.85
CA LEU A 294 -15.29 15.03 3.69
C LEU A 294 -16.80 14.82 3.48
N SER A 295 -17.29 13.59 3.64
CA SER A 295 -18.71 13.28 3.42
C SER A 295 -19.62 13.91 4.48
N GLU A 296 -19.13 14.09 5.71
CA GLU A 296 -19.84 14.86 6.74
C GLU A 296 -19.97 16.35 6.38
N ARG A 297 -19.02 16.91 5.63
CA ARG A 297 -19.09 18.31 5.16
C ARG A 297 -20.03 18.51 4.00
N GLU A 298 -20.03 17.59 3.04
CA GLU A 298 -20.95 17.63 1.89
C GLU A 298 -22.42 17.47 2.32
N GLN A 299 -22.68 16.90 3.51
CA GLN A 299 -24.03 16.80 4.08
C GLN A 299 -24.43 18.00 4.96
N GLN A 300 -23.48 18.83 5.37
CA GLN A 300 -23.70 20.00 6.22
C GLN A 300 -23.66 21.33 5.45
N ALA A 301 -23.24 21.32 4.19
CA ALA A 301 -23.25 22.47 3.27
C ALA A 301 -24.46 22.42 2.34
#